data_AF-A0A2N5I709-F1
#
_entry.id   AF-A0A2N5I709-F1
#
_cell.length_a   1.000
_cell.length_b   1.000
_cell.length_c   1.000
_cell.angle_alpha   90.00
_cell.angle_beta   90.00
_cell.angle_gamma   90.00
#
_symmetry.space_group_name_H-M   'P 1'
#
loop_
_entity.id
_entity.type
_entity.pdbx_description
1 polymer ?
#
loop_
_entity_poly.entity_id
_entity_poly.type
_entity_poly.pdbx_seq_one_letter_code
_entity_poly.pdbx_strand_id
1 'polypeptide(L)'
;MLVSGKVLTYIITKKWTLSQILSGTPIERIEQLIQKNVLSGSFGQDIKNAVNAVLNLFVRQRWQQMKRGDELTSVLHFARLTTREKEELIISLHTLRELQSKVFDCFSLLHWRV
;
A
#
# COMPACT_ATOMS: atom_id res chain seq x y z
N MET A 1 24.43 -8.52 38.08
CA MET A 1 24.49 -8.51 36.60
C MET A 1 23.42 -9.46 36.04
N LEU A 2 22.20 -9.01 35.71
CA LEU A 2 21.15 -9.90 35.17
C LEU A 2 20.07 -9.16 34.34
N VAL A 3 20.36 -7.95 33.84
CA VAL A 3 19.39 -7.12 33.09
C VAL A 3 19.56 -7.22 31.57
N SER A 4 20.72 -7.71 31.09
CA SER A 4 21.07 -7.66 29.66
C SER A 4 20.40 -8.74 28.80
N GLY A 5 19.97 -9.86 29.39
CA GLY A 5 19.41 -11.00 28.65
C GLY A 5 17.97 -10.77 28.17
N LYS A 6 17.09 -10.25 29.03
CA LYS A 6 15.67 -10.03 28.69
C LYS A 6 15.49 -8.97 27.60
N VAL A 7 16.31 -7.92 27.61
CA VAL A 7 16.27 -6.85 26.60
C VAL A 7 16.69 -7.38 25.24
N LEU A 8 17.76 -8.18 25.18
CA LEU A 8 18.20 -8.81 23.93
C LEU A 8 17.15 -9.75 23.37
N THR A 9 16.54 -10.60 24.21
CA THR A 9 15.46 -11.50 23.79
C THR A 9 14.26 -10.72 23.26
N TYR A 10 13.85 -9.64 23.93
CA TYR A 10 12.72 -8.80 23.48
C TYR A 10 12.99 -8.09 22.15
N ILE A 11 14.23 -7.63 21.92
CA ILE A 11 14.63 -6.98 20.66
C ILE A 11 14.68 -8.02 19.54
N ILE A 12 15.22 -9.21 19.79
CA ILE A 12 15.31 -10.28 18.80
C ILE A 12 13.90 -10.79 18.45
N THR A 13 13.04 -11.03 19.43
CA THR A 13 11.65 -11.47 19.17
C THR A 13 10.84 -10.41 18.44
N LYS A 14 10.92 -9.13 18.82
CA LYS A 14 10.25 -8.05 18.06
C LYS A 14 10.76 -7.93 16.62
N LYS A 15 12.08 -8.04 16.40
CA LYS A 15 12.71 -7.93 15.08
C LYS A 15 12.32 -9.10 14.16
N TRP A 16 12.22 -10.31 14.70
CA TRP A 16 11.74 -11.49 13.97
C TRP A 16 10.22 -11.43 13.66
N THR A 17 9.40 -10.86 14.54
CA THR A 17 7.97 -10.66 14.24
C THR A 17 7.72 -9.62 13.14
N LEU A 18 8.62 -8.64 12.97
CA LEU A 18 8.55 -7.66 11.88
C LEU A 18 9.02 -8.25 10.54
N SER A 19 10.02 -9.13 10.52
CA SER A 19 10.48 -9.77 9.28
C SER A 19 9.44 -10.72 8.69
N GLN A 20 8.61 -11.37 9.51
CA GLN A 20 7.50 -12.20 9.04
C GLN A 20 6.33 -11.40 8.42
N ILE A 21 6.27 -10.08 8.59
CA ILE A 21 5.28 -9.19 7.92
C ILE A 21 5.73 -8.84 6.49
N LEU A 22 6.98 -9.12 6.11
CA LEU A 22 7.56 -8.67 4.84
C LEU A 22 7.53 -9.73 3.72
N SER A 23 7.06 -10.96 3.96
CA SER A 23 6.91 -11.96 2.88
C SER A 23 5.54 -11.87 2.22
N GLY A 24 5.53 -11.97 0.90
CA GLY A 24 4.30 -12.03 0.10
C GLY A 24 4.06 -10.83 -0.80
N THR A 25 3.05 -10.94 -1.66
CA THR A 25 2.61 -9.88 -2.56
C THR A 25 2.02 -8.70 -1.77
N PRO A 26 1.95 -7.47 -2.33
CA PRO A 26 1.34 -6.34 -1.65
C PRO A 26 -0.09 -6.62 -1.16
N ILE A 27 -0.87 -7.41 -1.90
CA ILE A 27 -2.23 -7.83 -1.52
C ILE A 27 -2.21 -8.75 -0.30
N GLU A 28 -1.32 -9.75 -0.29
CA GLU A 28 -1.14 -10.64 0.86
C GLU A 28 -0.69 -9.87 2.11
N ARG A 29 0.17 -8.86 1.95
CA ARG A 29 0.57 -7.99 3.06
C ARG A 29 -0.59 -7.19 3.63
N ILE A 30 -1.49 -6.67 2.79
CA ILE A 30 -2.71 -5.98 3.25
C ILE A 30 -3.58 -6.95 4.06
N GLU A 31 -3.74 -8.19 3.59
CA GLU A 31 -4.52 -9.21 4.30
C GLU A 31 -3.91 -9.56 5.66
N GLN A 32 -2.59 -9.69 5.73
CA GLN A 32 -1.89 -9.87 7.01
C GLN A 32 -2.11 -8.69 7.97
N LEU A 33 -2.14 -7.45 7.46
CA LEU A 33 -2.41 -6.25 8.27
C LEU A 33 -3.86 -6.20 8.79
N ILE A 34 -4.83 -6.66 7.99
CA ILE A 34 -6.23 -6.82 8.42
C ILE A 34 -6.32 -7.89 9.52
N GLN A 35 -5.72 -9.05 9.30
CA GLN A 35 -5.71 -10.17 10.27
C GLN A 35 -5.10 -9.76 11.62
N LYS A 36 -4.10 -8.87 11.59
CA LYS A 36 -3.46 -8.32 12.78
C LYS A 36 -4.21 -7.14 13.41
N ASN A 37 -5.39 -6.79 12.90
CA ASN A 37 -6.19 -5.63 13.32
C ASN A 37 -5.44 -4.29 13.24
N VAL A 38 -4.42 -4.19 12.39
CA VAL A 38 -3.72 -2.93 12.12
C VAL A 38 -4.54 -2.07 11.17
N LEU A 39 -5.25 -2.71 10.23
CA LEU A 39 -6.23 -2.08 9.35
C LEU A 39 -7.61 -2.68 9.64
N SER A 40 -8.66 -1.87 9.54
CA SER A 40 -10.03 -2.42 9.54
C SER A 40 -10.27 -3.24 8.28
N GLY A 41 -11.15 -4.24 8.36
CA GLY A 41 -11.49 -5.06 7.20
C GLY A 41 -12.06 -4.26 6.03
N SER A 42 -12.89 -3.25 6.31
CA SER A 42 -13.43 -2.33 5.29
C SER A 42 -12.33 -1.54 4.60
N PHE A 43 -11.46 -0.88 5.37
CA PHE A 43 -10.38 -0.07 4.81
C PHE A 43 -9.35 -0.91 4.05
N GLY A 44 -9.06 -2.11 4.55
CA GLY A 44 -8.24 -3.08 3.84
C GLY A 44 -8.83 -3.50 2.48
N GLN A 45 -10.15 -3.67 2.40
CA GLN A 45 -10.82 -3.92 1.13
C GLN A 45 -10.79 -2.69 0.20
N ASP A 46 -10.95 -1.49 0.74
CA ASP A 46 -10.87 -0.24 -0.01
C ASP A 46 -9.49 -0.06 -0.64
N ILE A 47 -8.41 -0.37 0.08
CA ILE A 47 -7.04 -0.34 -0.46
C ILE A 47 -6.90 -1.33 -1.61
N LYS A 48 -7.37 -2.58 -1.44
CA LYS A 48 -7.31 -3.61 -2.50
C LYS A 48 -8.04 -3.14 -3.76
N ASN A 49 -9.22 -2.54 -3.59
CA ASN A 49 -10.00 -2.00 -4.70
C ASN A 49 -9.26 -0.84 -5.39
N ALA A 50 -8.68 0.09 -4.63
CA ALA A 50 -7.91 1.21 -5.15
C ALA A 50 -6.68 0.78 -5.95
N VAL A 51 -5.92 -0.21 -5.44
CA VAL A 51 -4.77 -0.79 -6.16
C VAL A 51 -5.22 -1.42 -7.48
N ASN A 52 -6.28 -2.21 -7.46
CA ASN A 52 -6.82 -2.85 -8.66
C ASN A 52 -7.30 -1.83 -9.70
N ALA A 53 -7.97 -0.76 -9.28
CA ALA A 53 -8.42 0.31 -10.18
C ALA A 53 -7.23 0.97 -10.90
N VAL A 54 -6.17 1.32 -10.17
CA VAL A 54 -4.96 1.92 -10.76
C VAL A 54 -4.26 0.95 -11.71
N LEU A 55 -4.12 -0.34 -11.34
CA LEU A 55 -3.50 -1.34 -12.21
C LEU A 55 -4.31 -1.61 -13.47
N ASN A 56 -5.63 -1.70 -13.35
CA ASN A 56 -6.53 -1.87 -14.51
C ASN A 56 -6.40 -0.69 -15.47
N LEU A 57 -6.35 0.53 -14.94
CA LEU A 57 -6.17 1.74 -15.74
C LEU A 57 -4.82 1.73 -16.47
N PHE A 58 -3.74 1.36 -15.77
CA PHE A 58 -2.40 1.25 -16.33
C PHE A 58 -2.32 0.20 -17.45
N VAL A 59 -2.86 -1.01 -17.23
CA VAL A 59 -2.86 -2.09 -18.22
C VAL A 59 -3.66 -1.67 -19.46
N ARG A 60 -4.84 -1.09 -19.28
CA ARG A 60 -5.66 -0.59 -20.39
C ARG A 60 -4.93 0.51 -21.15
N GLN A 61 -4.27 1.44 -20.47
CA GLN A 61 -3.48 2.48 -21.11
C GLN A 61 -2.34 1.89 -21.95
N ARG A 62 -1.55 0.98 -21.38
CA ARG A 62 -0.44 0.29 -22.07
C ARG A 62 -0.92 -0.44 -23.32
N TRP A 63 -2.03 -1.16 -23.20
CA TRP A 63 -2.64 -1.87 -24.32
C TRP A 63 -3.04 -0.92 -25.45
N GLN A 64 -3.60 0.24 -25.11
CA GLN A 64 -4.01 1.25 -26.08
C GLN A 64 -2.82 1.96 -26.73
N GLN A 65 -1.73 2.22 -25.98
CA GLN A 65 -0.48 2.75 -26.55
C GLN A 65 0.12 1.77 -27.57
N MET A 66 0.21 0.49 -27.20
CA MET A 66 0.72 -0.56 -28.08
C MET A 66 -0.09 -0.64 -29.39
N LYS A 67 -1.43 -0.56 -29.30
CA LYS A 67 -2.31 -0.56 -30.48
C LYS A 67 -2.13 0.64 -31.40
N ARG A 68 -1.76 1.81 -30.86
CA ARG A 68 -1.52 3.02 -31.64
C ARG A 68 -0.07 3.15 -32.15
N GLY A 69 0.83 2.29 -31.70
CA GLY A 69 2.27 2.44 -31.94
C GLY A 69 2.87 3.62 -31.14
N ASP A 70 2.19 4.08 -30.08
CA ASP A 70 2.70 5.11 -29.19
C ASP A 70 3.87 4.56 -28.35
N GLU A 71 4.73 5.45 -27.85
CA GLU A 71 5.70 5.11 -26.82
C GLU A 71 4.98 4.57 -25.55
N LEU A 72 5.50 3.46 -25.02
CA LEU A 72 4.98 2.84 -23.80
C LEU A 72 5.37 3.66 -22.57
N THR A 73 4.49 4.56 -22.15
CA THR A 73 4.70 5.43 -21.00
C THR A 73 3.66 5.18 -19.90
N SER A 74 4.08 5.36 -18.65
CA SER A 74 3.19 5.35 -17.48
C SER A 74 2.53 6.72 -17.23
N VAL A 75 2.85 7.74 -18.04
CA VAL A 75 2.25 9.07 -17.94
C VAL A 75 0.80 9.01 -18.37
N LEU A 76 -0.12 9.28 -17.47
CA LEU A 76 -1.55 9.22 -17.72
C LEU A 76 -2.10 10.60 -18.08
N HIS A 77 -2.71 10.72 -19.26
CA HIS A 77 -3.36 11.94 -19.71
C HIS A 77 -4.84 11.92 -19.32
N PHE A 78 -5.25 12.81 -18.41
CA PHE A 78 -6.64 12.95 -17.97
C PHE A 78 -7.62 13.20 -19.14
N ALA A 79 -7.19 13.89 -20.19
CA ALA A 79 -8.00 14.13 -21.38
C ALA A 79 -8.44 12.83 -22.10
N ARG A 80 -7.71 11.72 -21.90
CA ARG A 80 -7.99 10.42 -22.50
C ARG A 80 -8.86 9.51 -21.62
N LEU A 81 -9.23 9.98 -20.42
CA LEU A 81 -10.11 9.26 -19.50
C LEU A 81 -11.56 9.75 -19.62
N THR A 82 -12.48 8.80 -19.57
CA THR A 82 -13.90 9.07 -19.34
C THR A 82 -14.12 9.70 -17.96
N THR A 83 -15.26 10.37 -17.77
CA THR A 83 -15.63 10.96 -16.46
C THR A 83 -15.62 9.92 -15.34
N ARG A 84 -16.17 8.73 -15.61
CA ARG A 84 -16.20 7.62 -14.64
C ARG A 84 -14.81 7.14 -14.25
N GLU A 85 -13.90 6.97 -15.22
CA GLU A 85 -12.51 6.55 -14.95
C GLU A 85 -11.75 7.61 -14.13
N LYS A 86 -12.02 8.90 -14.36
CA LYS A 86 -11.44 9.98 -13.56
C LYS A 86 -11.91 9.92 -12.11
N GLU A 87 -13.22 9.78 -11.88
CA GLU A 87 -13.79 9.69 -10.55
C GLU A 87 -13.23 8.49 -9.77
N GLU A 88 -13.19 7.32 -10.42
CA GLU A 88 -12.63 6.10 -9.83
C GLU A 88 -11.14 6.25 -9.51
N LEU A 89 -10.36 6.89 -10.39
CA LEU A 89 -8.96 7.18 -10.14
C LEU A 89 -8.78 8.14 -8.96
N ILE A 90 -9.57 9.21 -8.88
CA ILE A 90 -9.51 10.19 -7.79
C ILE A 90 -9.79 9.50 -6.45
N ILE A 91 -10.86 8.71 -6.37
CA ILE A 91 -11.21 7.95 -5.16
C ILE A 91 -10.06 7.01 -4.78
N SER A 92 -9.53 6.27 -5.75
CA SER A 92 -8.43 5.32 -5.52
C SER A 92 -7.17 6.02 -4.98
N LEU A 93 -6.81 7.18 -5.56
CA LEU A 93 -5.65 7.95 -5.11
C LEU A 93 -5.87 8.55 -3.70
N HIS A 94 -7.10 8.95 -3.37
CA HIS A 94 -7.45 9.39 -2.02
C HIS A 94 -7.26 8.26 -1.00
N THR A 95 -7.75 7.06 -1.28
CA THR A 95 -7.57 5.88 -0.40
C THR A 95 -6.10 5.54 -0.21
N LEU A 96 -5.30 5.57 -1.28
CA LEU A 96 -3.86 5.30 -1.19
C LEU A 96 -3.12 6.39 -0.40
N ARG A 97 -3.53 7.66 -0.54
CA ARG A 97 -3.00 8.77 0.27
C ARG A 97 -3.36 8.61 1.74
N GLU A 98 -4.58 8.17 2.05
CA GLU A 98 -4.98 7.89 3.44
C GLU A 98 -4.15 6.75 4.04
N LEU A 99 -3.87 5.69 3.29
CA LEU A 99 -2.97 4.63 3.71
C LEU A 99 -1.57 5.19 4.01
N GLN A 100 -1.02 6.01 3.12
CA GLN A 100 0.27 6.67 3.35
C GLN A 100 0.26 7.50 4.63
N SER A 101 -0.78 8.32 4.86
CA SER A 101 -0.92 9.12 6.08
C SER A 101 -0.93 8.24 7.34
N LYS A 102 -1.74 7.17 7.37
CA LYS A 102 -1.79 6.25 8.52
C LYS A 102 -0.44 5.57 8.79
N VAL A 103 0.29 5.21 7.73
CA VAL A 103 1.65 4.67 7.83
C VAL A 103 2.59 5.72 8.40
N PHE A 104 2.56 6.95 7.89
CA PHE A 104 3.36 8.06 8.41
C PHE A 104 3.05 8.33 9.88
N ASP A 105 1.80 8.39 10.30
CA ASP A 105 1.43 8.62 11.70
C ASP A 105 2.00 7.53 12.61
N CYS A 106 1.89 6.27 12.19
CA CYS A 106 2.45 5.12 12.92
C CYS A 106 3.97 5.23 13.12
N PHE A 107 4.71 5.65 12.10
CA PHE A 107 6.17 5.79 12.17
C PHE A 107 6.66 7.13 12.74
N SER A 108 5.88 8.20 12.59
CA SER A 108 6.21 9.53 13.15
C SER A 108 6.09 9.51 14.68
N LEU A 109 5.13 8.76 15.21
CA LEU A 109 5.00 8.50 16.64
C LEU A 109 6.15 7.65 17.21
N LEU A 110 6.95 6.97 16.38
CA LEU A 110 8.12 6.22 16.81
C LEU A 110 9.39 7.07 16.96
N HIS A 111 9.40 8.33 16.50
CA HIS A 111 10.60 9.18 16.54
C HIS A 111 10.82 9.92 17.88
N TRP A 112 9.81 10.02 18.76
CA TRP A 112 9.93 10.76 20.04
C TRP A 112 10.36 9.90 21.24
N ARG A 113 10.56 8.58 21.05
CA ARG A 113 11.15 7.69 22.07
C ARG A 113 12.55 7.25 21.63
N VAL A 114 13.47 8.21 21.54
CA VAL A 114 14.92 7.97 21.54
C VAL A 114 15.55 8.94 22.52
#